data_AF-A0A928PZ69-F1
#
_entry.id   AF-A0A928PZ69-F1
#
_cell.length_a   1.000
_cell.length_b   1.000
_cell.length_c   1.000
_cell.angle_alpha   90.00
_cell.angle_beta   90.00
_cell.angle_gamma   90.00
#
_symmetry.space_group_name_H-M   'P 1'
#
loop_
_entity.id
_entity.type
_entity.pdbx_description
1 polymer ?
#
loop_
_entity_poly.entity_id
_entity_poly.type
_entity_poly.pdbx_seq_one_letter_code
_entity_poly.pdbx_strand_id
1 'polypeptide(L)'
;MKHKTDVVAMLLAGGQGSRLGVLTKSIAKPAVPYGGNYRIIDFPLSNCVNSGIYTVGVLTQYQPLVLNDYLGNGQPWDLDRINGGVHVLSPYEALGGKEWYKGTANAIYQN
;
A
#
# COMPACT_ATOMS: atom_id res chain seq x y z
N MET A 1 -20.81 15.53 -13.85
CA MET A 1 -20.21 14.18 -13.71
C MET A 1 -18.73 14.35 -13.43
N LYS A 2 -18.20 13.80 -12.32
CA LYS A 2 -16.74 13.78 -12.08
C LYS A 2 -16.11 12.91 -13.18
N HIS A 3 -15.11 13.43 -13.87
CA HIS A 3 -14.34 12.66 -14.86
C HIS A 3 -13.77 11.40 -14.19
N LYS A 4 -13.95 10.25 -14.85
CA LYS A 4 -13.21 9.04 -14.52
C LYS A 4 -11.76 9.28 -14.94
N THR A 5 -10.85 9.32 -13.97
CA THR A 5 -9.42 9.46 -14.22
C THR A 5 -8.87 8.07 -14.55
N ASP A 6 -8.37 7.88 -15.78
CA ASP A 6 -7.66 6.66 -16.19
C ASP A 6 -6.23 6.68 -15.63
N VAL A 7 -6.12 6.72 -14.30
CA VAL A 7 -4.86 6.83 -13.55
C VAL A 7 -4.82 5.73 -12.49
N VAL A 8 -3.67 5.09 -12.37
CA VAL A 8 -3.36 4.13 -11.29
C VAL A 8 -2.37 4.77 -10.33
N ALA A 9 -2.68 4.77 -9.04
CA ALA A 9 -1.75 5.16 -8.00
C ALA A 9 -0.97 3.95 -7.49
N MET A 10 0.35 4.05 -7.43
CA MET A 10 1.23 3.00 -6.90
C MET A 10 1.87 3.48 -5.59
N LEU A 11 1.41 2.95 -4.46
CA LEU A 11 1.90 3.29 -3.12
C LEU A 11 3.01 2.32 -2.70
N LEU A 12 4.24 2.82 -2.65
CA LEU A 12 5.41 2.04 -2.23
C LEU A 12 5.45 1.90 -0.70
N ALA A 13 4.87 0.82 -0.18
CA ALA A 13 4.64 0.56 1.24
C ALA A 13 5.55 -0.53 1.85
N GLY A 14 6.57 -0.99 1.11
CA GLY A 14 7.42 -2.12 1.51
C GLY A 14 8.63 -1.80 2.40
N GLY A 15 8.93 -0.53 2.66
CA GLY A 15 10.13 -0.13 3.40
C GLY A 15 10.02 -0.35 4.91
N GLN A 16 11.09 -0.87 5.53
CA GLN A 16 11.15 -1.06 6.99
C GLN A 16 11.01 0.26 7.76
N GLY A 17 11.63 1.35 7.30
CA GLY A 17 11.64 2.61 8.03
C GLY A 17 12.52 2.61 9.28
N SER A 18 13.69 1.97 9.20
CA SER A 18 14.65 1.73 10.31
C SER A 18 14.96 2.94 11.20
N ARG A 19 14.89 4.17 10.65
CA ARG A 19 15.06 5.43 11.40
C ARG A 19 14.01 5.68 12.48
N LEU A 20 12.87 4.98 12.45
CA LEU A 20 11.83 5.03 13.50
C LEU A 20 12.08 4.05 14.65
N GLY A 21 13.17 3.27 14.58
CA GLY A 21 13.62 2.41 15.68
C GLY A 21 12.55 1.41 16.13
N VAL A 22 12.21 1.46 17.42
CA VAL A 22 11.29 0.51 18.06
C VAL A 22 9.89 0.50 17.44
N LEU A 23 9.45 1.61 16.83
CA LEU A 23 8.12 1.75 16.25
C LEU A 23 7.91 0.87 15.00
N THR A 24 8.99 0.50 14.32
CA THR A 24 8.94 -0.31 13.08
C THR A 24 9.66 -1.64 13.25
N LYS A 25 9.78 -2.14 14.49
CA LYS A 25 10.44 -3.42 14.77
C LYS A 25 9.61 -4.62 14.32
N SER A 26 8.29 -4.53 14.46
CA SER A 26 7.33 -5.62 14.17
C SER A 26 6.26 -5.24 13.16
N ILE A 27 6.25 -4.00 12.67
CA ILE A 27 5.27 -3.49 11.70
C ILE A 27 5.97 -2.68 10.62
N ALA A 28 5.39 -2.68 9.42
CA ALA A 28 5.82 -1.79 8.34
C ALA A 28 5.61 -0.32 8.72
N LYS A 29 6.49 0.58 8.28
CA LYS A 29 6.34 2.03 8.52
C LYS A 29 4.95 2.58 8.18
N PRO A 30 4.30 2.19 7.06
CA PRO A 30 2.96 2.70 6.74
C PRO A 30 1.87 2.28 7.73
N ALA A 31 2.09 1.19 8.48
CA ALA A 31 1.16 0.69 9.50
C ALA A 31 1.31 1.38 10.86
N VAL A 32 2.30 2.27 11.04
CA VAL A 32 2.51 3.00 12.30
C VAL A 32 1.31 3.90 12.59
N PRO A 33 0.73 3.86 13.80
CA PRO A 33 -0.35 4.75 14.22
C PRO A 33 0.06 6.23 14.19
N TYR A 34 -0.88 7.10 13.83
CA TYR A 34 -0.71 8.54 13.75
C TYR A 34 -2.02 9.26 14.11
N GLY A 35 -1.95 10.35 14.86
CA GLY A 35 -3.13 11.20 15.13
C GLY A 35 -4.30 10.49 15.85
N GLY A 36 -4.00 9.48 16.69
CA GLY A 36 -5.00 8.73 17.46
C GLY A 36 -5.59 7.56 16.69
N ASN A 37 -6.44 7.84 15.69
CA ASN A 37 -7.23 6.82 14.99
C ASN A 37 -6.68 6.44 13.61
N TYR A 38 -5.63 7.11 13.13
CA TYR A 38 -5.10 6.90 11.79
C TYR A 38 -3.81 6.11 11.79
N ARG A 39 -3.39 5.67 10.61
CA ARG A 39 -2.04 5.19 10.29
C ARG A 39 -1.43 6.04 9.19
N ILE A 40 -0.11 5.96 9.06
CA ILE A 40 0.62 6.74 8.04
C ILE A 40 0.07 6.48 6.62
N ILE A 41 -0.37 5.26 6.31
CA ILE A 41 -0.94 4.90 4.99
C ILE A 41 -2.27 5.61 4.66
N ASP A 42 -2.99 6.13 5.66
CA ASP A 42 -4.31 6.73 5.47
C ASP A 42 -4.23 8.01 4.65
N PHE A 43 -3.14 8.76 4.84
CA PHE A 43 -2.90 10.03 4.15
C PHE A 43 -2.81 9.86 2.63
N PRO A 44 -1.91 9.01 2.07
CA PRO A 44 -1.86 8.80 0.62
C PRO A 44 -3.13 8.16 0.06
N LEU A 45 -3.79 7.24 0.78
CA LEU A 45 -5.06 6.64 0.32
C LEU A 45 -6.18 7.69 0.22
N SER A 46 -6.33 8.52 1.26
CA SER A 46 -7.30 9.61 1.27
C SER A 46 -7.00 10.64 0.18
N ASN A 47 -5.72 10.92 -0.07
CA ASN A 47 -5.31 11.81 -1.16
C ASN A 47 -5.71 11.26 -2.53
N CYS A 48 -5.52 9.96 -2.78
CA CYS A 48 -5.96 9.33 -4.02
C CYS A 48 -7.46 9.55 -4.25
N VAL A 49 -8.29 9.21 -3.25
CA VAL A 49 -9.75 9.30 -3.33
C VAL A 49 -10.22 10.74 -3.49
N ASN A 50 -9.67 11.67 -2.71
CA ASN A 50 -9.97 13.10 -2.82
C ASN A 50 -9.55 13.69 -4.17
N SER A 51 -8.56 13.09 -4.82
CA SER A 51 -8.10 13.47 -6.17
C SER A 51 -8.83 12.73 -7.31
N GLY A 52 -9.82 11.88 -7.01
CA GLY A 52 -10.54 11.10 -8.00
C GLY A 52 -9.76 9.91 -8.57
N ILE A 53 -8.70 9.46 -7.89
CA ILE A 53 -7.92 8.27 -8.25
C ILE A 53 -8.45 7.10 -7.41
N TYR A 54 -9.17 6.20 -8.06
CA TYR A 54 -9.85 5.10 -7.39
C TYR A 54 -9.21 3.73 -7.64
N THR A 55 -8.17 3.65 -8.46
CA THR A 55 -7.39 2.42 -8.68
C THR A 55 -6.03 2.58 -8.00
N VAL A 56 -5.79 1.83 -6.93
CA VAL A 56 -4.61 1.99 -6.07
C VAL A 56 -3.93 0.64 -5.85
N GLY A 57 -2.68 0.50 -6.27
CA GLY A 57 -1.81 -0.61 -5.92
C GLY A 57 -0.96 -0.26 -4.69
N VAL A 58 -0.97 -1.10 -3.65
CA VAL A 58 -0.14 -0.94 -2.45
C VAL A 58 0.93 -2.02 -2.43
N LEU A 59 2.18 -1.62 -2.68
CA LEU A 59 3.30 -2.52 -2.82
C LEU A 59 3.91 -2.79 -1.44
N THR A 60 3.68 -3.98 -0.89
CA THR A 60 4.13 -4.37 0.46
C THR A 60 5.33 -5.32 0.39
N GLN A 61 6.14 -5.38 1.46
CA GLN A 61 7.33 -6.25 1.50
C GLN A 61 7.72 -6.62 2.93
N TYR A 62 8.18 -5.64 3.71
CA TYR A 62 8.60 -5.87 5.10
C TYR A 62 7.41 -5.90 6.07
N GLN A 63 7.31 -6.93 6.92
CA GLN A 63 6.29 -7.08 7.97
C GLN A 63 4.86 -6.68 7.50
N PRO A 64 4.34 -7.27 6.40
CA PRO A 64 3.15 -6.75 5.73
C PRO A 64 1.84 -7.11 6.42
N LEU A 65 1.82 -8.12 7.31
CA LEU A 65 0.60 -8.67 7.91
C LEU A 65 -0.31 -7.57 8.49
N VAL A 66 0.23 -6.76 9.39
CA VAL A 66 -0.54 -5.71 10.10
C VAL A 66 -1.03 -4.61 9.14
N LEU A 67 -0.31 -4.37 8.05
CA LEU A 67 -0.72 -3.42 7.03
C LEU A 67 -1.83 -4.02 6.14
N ASN A 68 -1.67 -5.25 5.70
CA ASN A 68 -2.62 -5.96 4.84
C ASN A 68 -3.98 -6.11 5.53
N ASP A 69 -3.97 -6.54 6.80
CA ASP A 69 -5.20 -6.68 7.59
C ASP A 69 -5.93 -5.34 7.75
N TYR A 70 -5.17 -4.25 7.92
CA TYR A 70 -5.73 -2.91 8.07
C TYR A 70 -6.27 -2.33 6.75
N LEU A 71 -5.63 -2.64 5.63
CA LEU A 71 -6.13 -2.26 4.30
C LEU A 71 -7.44 -2.99 3.99
N GLY A 72 -7.53 -4.28 4.34
CA GLY A 72 -8.72 -5.10 4.08
C GLY A 72 -9.14 -5.02 2.62
N ASN A 73 -10.43 -4.74 2.38
CA ASN A 73 -10.98 -4.49 1.05
C ASN A 73 -10.94 -3.00 0.64
N GLY A 74 -10.40 -2.10 1.46
CA GLY A 74 -10.35 -0.66 1.18
C GLY A 74 -11.64 0.13 1.46
N GLN A 75 -12.66 -0.50 2.05
CA GLN A 75 -13.94 0.16 2.35
C GLN A 75 -13.80 1.49 3.14
N PRO A 76 -12.89 1.65 4.13
CA PRO A 76 -12.77 2.91 4.87
C PRO A 76 -12.43 4.14 4.00
N TRP A 77 -11.87 3.93 2.81
CA TRP A 77 -11.54 4.97 1.84
C TRP A 77 -12.45 4.93 0.60
N ASP A 78 -13.54 4.16 0.59
CA ASP A 78 -14.40 3.98 -0.60
C ASP A 78 -13.60 3.39 -1.80
N LEU A 79 -12.66 2.49 -1.47
CA LEU A 79 -11.78 1.77 -2.39
C LEU A 79 -12.12 0.26 -2.48
N ASP A 80 -13.34 -0.14 -2.14
CA ASP A 80 -13.87 -1.50 -2.30
C ASP A 80 -14.67 -1.69 -3.61
N ARG A 81 -14.27 -0.95 -4.65
CA ARG A 81 -15.01 -0.82 -5.92
C ARG A 81 -14.73 -1.99 -6.87
N ILE A 82 -15.77 -2.43 -7.60
CA ILE A 82 -15.66 -3.46 -8.65
C ILE A 82 -14.68 -3.04 -9.76
N ASN A 83 -14.77 -1.76 -10.19
CA ASN A 83 -13.90 -1.19 -11.21
C ASN A 83 -12.91 -0.23 -10.52
N GLY A 84 -11.75 -0.76 -10.14
CA GLY A 84 -10.71 -0.05 -9.40
C GLY A 84 -10.47 -0.71 -8.04
N GLY A 85 -10.41 0.11 -7.00
CA GLY A 85 -10.20 -0.30 -5.62
C GLY A 85 -8.74 -0.37 -5.19
N VAL A 86 -8.54 -0.81 -3.94
CA VAL A 86 -7.20 -1.05 -3.38
C VAL A 86 -6.77 -2.50 -3.65
N HIS A 87 -5.54 -2.66 -4.13
CA HIS A 87 -4.95 -3.96 -4.42
C HIS A 87 -3.62 -4.09 -3.68
N VAL A 88 -3.46 -5.13 -2.88
CA VAL A 88 -2.20 -5.41 -2.19
C VAL A 88 -1.27 -6.19 -3.12
N LEU A 89 -0.14 -5.59 -3.43
CA LEU A 89 0.85 -6.08 -4.39
C LEU A 89 2.10 -6.56 -3.64
N SER A 90 2.02 -7.78 -3.11
CA SER A 90 3.13 -8.44 -2.42
C SER A 90 4.10 -9.06 -3.43
N PRO A 91 5.41 -9.14 -3.13
CA PRO A 91 6.34 -9.88 -3.97
C PRO A 91 5.87 -11.32 -4.11
N TYR A 92 5.83 -11.81 -5.34
CA TYR A 92 5.43 -13.17 -5.66
C TYR A 92 6.64 -13.97 -6.13
N GLU A 93 6.70 -15.23 -5.69
CA GLU A 93 7.77 -16.17 -6.05
C GLU A 93 7.47 -16.78 -7.43
N ALA A 94 8.20 -16.33 -8.47
CA ALA A 94 8.23 -17.04 -9.74
C ALA A 94 8.89 -18.42 -9.56
N LEU A 95 8.66 -19.34 -10.51
CA LEU A 95 9.05 -20.78 -10.50
C LEU A 95 10.55 -21.10 -10.24
N GLY A 96 11.40 -20.14 -9.91
CA GLY A 96 12.84 -20.29 -9.64
C GLY A 96 13.34 -19.81 -8.27
N GLY A 97 12.47 -19.38 -7.34
CA GLY A 97 12.84 -19.07 -5.95
C GLY A 97 12.40 -17.69 -5.44
N LYS A 98 12.47 -17.48 -4.11
CA LYS A 98 12.06 -16.24 -3.41
C LYS A 98 12.83 -15.01 -3.87
N GLU A 99 12.27 -14.26 -4.82
CA GLU A 99 12.75 -12.91 -5.13
C GLU A 99 12.00 -11.87 -4.27
N TRP A 100 12.72 -11.27 -3.34
CA TRP A 100 12.32 -9.99 -2.75
C TRP A 100 12.47 -8.88 -3.79
N TYR A 101 11.68 -7.79 -3.66
CA TYR A 101 11.94 -6.60 -4.48
C TYR A 101 13.37 -6.13 -4.25
N LYS A 102 14.14 -6.03 -5.34
CA LYS A 102 15.53 -5.56 -5.35
C LYS A 102 15.63 -4.06 -5.06
N GLY A 103 14.51 -3.35 -5.19
CA GLY A 103 14.38 -1.92 -4.94
C GLY A 103 12.99 -1.41 -5.35
N THR A 104 12.75 -0.11 -5.17
CA THR A 104 11.46 0.53 -5.45
C THR A 104 11.04 0.41 -6.92
N ALA A 105 11.95 0.64 -7.87
CA ALA A 105 11.67 0.48 -9.29
C ALA A 105 11.39 -0.98 -9.66
N ASN A 106 12.06 -1.93 -9.01
CA ASN A 106 11.82 -3.35 -9.24
C ASN A 106 10.45 -3.80 -8.70
N ALA A 107 9.98 -3.19 -7.60
CA ALA A 107 8.62 -3.42 -7.10
C ALA A 107 7.56 -3.03 -8.14
N ILE A 108 7.77 -1.92 -8.86
CA ILE A 108 6.90 -1.54 -9.97
C ILE A 108 7.05 -2.50 -11.16
N TYR A 109 8.27 -2.89 -11.53
CA TYR A 109 8.50 -3.78 -12.67
C TYR A 109 7.85 -5.15 -12.54
N GLN A 110 7.72 -5.67 -11.31
CA GLN A 110 7.15 -7.01 -11.05
C GLN A 110 5.61 -7.04 -11.03
N ASN A 111 4.92 -5.89 -11.06
CA ASN A 111 3.46 -5.78 -10.93
C ASN A 111 2.84 -4.99 -12.09
#